data_AF-A0A537PNU1-F1
#
_entry.id   AF-A0A537PNU1-F1
#
_cell.length_a   1.000
_cell.length_b   1.000
_cell.length_c   1.000
_cell.angle_alpha   90.00
_cell.angle_beta   90.00
_cell.angle_gamma   90.00
#
_symmetry.space_group_name_H-M   'P 1'
#
loop_
_entity.id
_entity.type
_entity.pdbx_description
1 polymer ?
#
loop_
_entity_poly.entity_id
_entity_poly.type
_entity_poly.pdbx_seq_one_letter_code
_entity_poly.pdbx_strand_id
1 'polypeptide(L)'
;MPTRSFDVVILGGGNAGMGVTVATREAGLTVAMLEPDLLGGTCPNRGCMPKKVLVAAAHALDEIERAKAHHITVGKPSLDWAAL
;
A
#
# COMPACT_ATOMS: atom_id res chain seq x y z
N MET A 1 -32.15 2.41 16.77
CA MET A 1 -31.66 2.46 15.38
C MET A 1 -32.27 1.29 14.62
N PRO A 2 -32.73 1.47 13.36
CA PRO A 2 -33.31 0.37 12.59
C PRO A 2 -32.23 -0.64 12.18
N THR A 3 -32.54 -1.93 12.29
CA THR A 3 -31.69 -3.02 11.82
C THR A 3 -31.62 -3.01 10.30
N ARG A 4 -30.43 -3.23 9.73
CA ARG A 4 -30.22 -3.44 8.29
C ARG A 4 -29.71 -4.86 8.07
N SER A 5 -30.25 -5.54 7.06
CA SER A 5 -29.84 -6.89 6.66
C SER A 5 -29.05 -6.82 5.36
N PHE A 6 -27.99 -7.62 5.26
CA PHE A 6 -27.16 -7.79 4.06
C PHE A 6 -26.88 -9.28 3.88
N ASP A 7 -26.71 -9.72 2.64
CA ASP A 7 -26.38 -11.11 2.32
C ASP A 7 -24.94 -11.44 2.75
N VAL A 8 -24.03 -10.45 2.67
CA VAL A 8 -22.62 -10.58 3.06
C VAL A 8 -22.18 -9.38 3.89
N VAL A 9 -21.46 -9.65 4.98
CA VAL A 9 -20.80 -8.62 5.80
C VAL A 9 -19.31 -8.87 5.82
N ILE A 10 -18.53 -7.88 5.37
CA ILE A 10 -17.07 -7.92 5.29
C ILE A 10 -16.50 -7.10 6.44
N LEU A 11 -15.68 -7.73 7.27
CA LEU A 11 -14.97 -7.07 8.35
C LEU A 11 -13.53 -6.78 7.90
N GLY A 12 -13.23 -5.51 7.69
CA GLY A 12 -11.96 -5.00 7.20
C GLY A 12 -11.98 -4.62 5.71
N GLY A 13 -11.58 -3.39 5.42
CA GLY A 13 -11.44 -2.80 4.09
C GLY A 13 -10.04 -2.96 3.48
N GLY A 14 -9.30 -3.99 3.91
CA GLY A 14 -8.03 -4.37 3.31
C GLY A 14 -8.18 -5.09 1.97
N ASN A 15 -7.06 -5.42 1.33
CA ASN A 15 -7.04 -6.10 0.02
C ASN A 15 -7.95 -7.35 -0.04
N ALA A 16 -7.98 -8.16 1.01
CA ALA A 16 -8.83 -9.35 1.07
C ALA A 16 -10.33 -8.98 1.06
N GLY A 17 -10.75 -8.03 1.89
CA GLY A 17 -12.14 -7.58 1.95
C GLY A 17 -12.60 -6.90 0.66
N MET A 18 -11.76 -6.03 0.09
CA MET A 18 -12.05 -5.43 -1.21
C MET A 18 -12.11 -6.47 -2.34
N GLY A 19 -11.21 -7.46 -2.31
CA GLY A 19 -11.12 -8.49 -3.35
C GLY A 19 -12.39 -9.33 -3.51
N VAL A 20 -13.06 -9.66 -2.40
CA VAL A 20 -14.31 -10.44 -2.45
C VAL A 20 -15.55 -9.59 -2.71
N THR A 21 -15.44 -8.26 -2.57
CA THR A 21 -16.58 -7.34 -2.73
C THR A 21 -17.11 -7.34 -4.16
N VAL A 22 -16.22 -7.32 -5.16
CA VAL A 22 -16.60 -7.30 -6.58
C VAL A 22 -17.40 -8.56 -6.93
N ALA A 23 -16.84 -9.74 -6.66
CA ALA A 23 -17.52 -11.01 -6.92
C ALA A 23 -18.87 -11.14 -6.18
N THR A 24 -18.95 -10.64 -4.95
CA THR A 24 -20.21 -10.62 -4.17
C THR A 24 -21.28 -9.77 -4.86
N ARG A 25 -20.91 -8.60 -5.37
CA ARG A 25 -21.84 -7.70 -6.08
C ARG A 25 -22.23 -8.26 -7.44
N GLU A 26 -21.30 -8.88 -8.17
CA GLU A 26 -21.55 -9.55 -9.46
C GLU A 26 -22.51 -10.74 -9.31
N ALA A 27 -22.49 -11.42 -8.16
CA ALA A 27 -23.46 -12.45 -7.81
C ALA A 27 -24.87 -11.90 -7.44
N GLY A 28 -25.08 -10.59 -7.51
CA GLY A 28 -26.36 -9.94 -7.20
C GLY A 28 -26.64 -9.78 -5.70
N LEU A 29 -25.67 -10.07 -4.83
CA LEU A 29 -25.82 -10.03 -3.38
C LEU A 29 -25.63 -8.61 -2.82
N THR A 30 -26.35 -8.31 -1.75
CA THR A 30 -26.16 -7.10 -0.93
C THR A 30 -24.96 -7.29 0.00
N VAL A 31 -24.09 -6.28 0.07
CA VAL A 31 -22.85 -6.35 0.88
C VAL A 31 -22.71 -5.11 1.75
N ALA A 32 -22.28 -5.31 2.99
CA ALA A 32 -21.80 -4.25 3.87
C ALA A 32 -20.33 -4.49 4.22
N MET A 33 -19.49 -3.46 4.11
CA MET A 33 -18.09 -3.52 4.54
C MET A 33 -17.89 -2.56 5.71
N LEU A 34 -17.21 -3.04 6.75
CA LEU A 34 -16.89 -2.26 7.93
C LEU A 34 -15.36 -2.15 8.06
N GLU A 35 -14.83 -0.94 8.02
CA GLU A 35 -13.42 -0.62 8.22
C GLU A 35 -13.31 0.46 9.30
N PRO A 36 -12.68 0.20 10.45
CA PRO A 36 -12.54 1.18 11.53
C PRO A 36 -11.44 2.23 11.28
N ASP A 37 -10.52 1.99 10.33
CA ASP A 37 -9.35 2.81 10.06
C ASP A 37 -9.30 3.23 8.56
N LEU A 38 -8.13 3.25 7.95
CA LEU A 38 -7.92 3.62 6.56
C LEU A 38 -8.28 2.47 5.60
N LEU A 39 -9.10 2.80 4.60
CA LEU A 39 -9.39 1.92 3.47
C LEU A 39 -8.11 1.45 2.77
N GLY A 40 -8.14 0.25 2.20
CA GLY A 40 -6.98 -0.43 1.64
C GLY A 40 -6.17 -1.23 2.66
N GLY A 41 -6.37 -0.96 3.96
CA GLY A 41 -5.73 -1.68 5.05
C GLY A 41 -4.21 -1.51 5.06
N THR A 42 -3.48 -2.53 5.48
CA THR A 42 -2.03 -2.43 5.71
C THR A 42 -1.24 -2.08 4.45
N CYS A 43 -1.58 -2.66 3.29
CA CYS A 43 -0.75 -2.62 2.09
C CYS A 43 -0.45 -1.18 1.58
N PRO A 44 -1.45 -0.33 1.29
CA PRO A 44 -1.19 1.03 0.82
C PRO A 44 -0.77 1.99 1.93
N ASN A 45 -1.23 1.77 3.16
CA ASN A 45 -1.08 2.77 4.23
C ASN A 45 0.24 2.61 5.02
N ARG A 46 0.71 1.37 5.21
CA ARG A 46 1.83 1.04 6.11
C ARG A 46 2.52 -0.28 5.77
N GLY A 47 2.49 -0.66 4.49
CA GLY A 47 2.92 -1.98 4.03
C GLY A 47 3.64 -1.90 2.71
N CYS A 48 3.14 -2.60 1.69
CA CYS A 48 3.81 -2.75 0.41
C CYS A 48 4.12 -1.41 -0.28
N MET A 49 3.19 -0.45 -0.28
CA MET A 49 3.39 0.82 -0.98
C MET A 49 4.45 1.69 -0.32
N PRO A 50 4.36 2.04 0.99
CA PRO A 50 5.43 2.77 1.66
C PRO A 50 6.77 2.03 1.62
N LYS A 51 6.75 0.69 1.74
CA LYS A 51 7.97 -0.13 1.60
C LYS A 51 8.63 0.06 0.24
N LYS A 52 7.86 0.10 -0.85
CA LYS A 52 8.43 0.25 -2.19
C LYS A 52 8.99 1.64 -2.45
N VAL A 53 8.43 2.69 -1.84
CA VAL A 53 9.02 4.04 -1.86
C VAL A 53 10.41 4.02 -1.21
N LEU A 54 10.51 3.44 -0.01
CA LEU A 54 11.79 3.36 0.72
C LEU A 54 12.85 2.51 0.00
N VAL A 55 12.43 1.36 -0.56
CA VAL A 55 13.33 0.49 -1.33
C VAL A 55 13.85 1.20 -2.59
N ALA A 56 13.03 2.00 -3.26
CA ALA A 56 13.47 2.76 -4.43
C ALA A 56 14.55 3.80 -4.06
N ALA A 57 14.37 4.52 -2.95
CA ALA A 57 15.40 5.44 -2.45
C ALA A 57 16.71 4.72 -2.09
N ALA A 58 16.61 3.56 -1.44
CA ALA A 58 17.78 2.73 -1.13
C ALA A 58 18.51 2.25 -2.40
N HIS A 59 17.77 1.79 -3.42
CA HIS A 59 18.37 1.41 -4.70
C HIS A 59 19.07 2.58 -5.40
N ALA A 60 18.53 3.80 -5.32
CA ALA A 60 19.18 4.97 -5.88
C ALA A 60 20.50 5.29 -5.18
N LEU A 61 20.55 5.19 -3.84
CA LEU A 61 21.79 5.38 -3.07
C LEU A 61 22.84 4.31 -3.41
N ASP A 62 22.41 3.05 -3.52
CA ASP A 62 23.26 1.92 -3.90
C ASP A 62 23.84 2.10 -5.32
N GLU A 63 23.06 2.62 -6.27
CA GLU A 63 23.56 2.94 -7.61
C GLU A 63 24.57 4.08 -7.61
N ILE A 64 24.34 5.13 -6.83
CA ILE A 64 25.29 6.24 -6.64
C ILE A 64 26.63 5.70 -6.08
N GLU A 65 26.58 4.78 -5.11
CA GLU A 65 27.77 4.16 -4.54
C GLU A 65 28.55 3.33 -5.58
N ARG A 66 27.84 2.63 -6.47
CA ARG A 66 28.44 1.83 -7.54
C ARG A 66 29.04 2.63 -8.70
N ALA A 67 28.72 3.92 -8.84
CA ALA A 67 29.17 4.76 -9.96
C ALA A 67 30.70 4.76 -10.17
N LYS A 68 31.48 4.55 -9.11
CA LYS A 68 32.95 4.45 -9.17
C LYS A 68 33.44 3.31 -10.07
N ALA A 69 32.70 2.21 -10.19
CA ALA A 69 33.02 1.10 -11.08
C ALA A 69 33.04 1.51 -12.56
N HIS A 70 32.38 2.63 -12.88
CA HIS A 70 32.33 3.23 -14.21
C HIS A 70 33.23 4.47 -14.35
N HIS A 71 34.19 4.66 -13.44
CA HIS A 71 35.08 5.82 -13.40
C HIS A 71 34.36 7.18 -13.24
N ILE A 72 33.11 7.18 -12.75
CA ILE A 72 32.36 8.40 -12.44
C ILE A 72 32.68 8.82 -11.01
N THR A 73 33.04 10.10 -10.82
CA THR A 73 33.26 10.68 -9.49
C THR A 73 31.98 11.35 -8.99
N VAL A 74 31.52 10.96 -7.81
CA VAL A 74 30.32 11.51 -7.15
C VAL A 74 30.68 11.99 -5.75
N GLY A 75 30.05 13.08 -5.29
CA GLY A 75 30.13 13.51 -3.89
C GLY A 75 29.35 12.58 -2.95
N LYS A 76 29.50 12.77 -1.63
CA LYS A 76 28.73 12.01 -0.63
C LYS A 76 27.23 12.37 -0.75
N PRO A 77 26.34 11.39 -1.00
CA PRO A 77 24.90 11.67 -1.08
C PRO A 77 24.32 12.00 0.31
N SER A 78 23.25 12.80 0.30
CA SER A 78 22.45 13.12 1.49
C SER A 78 20.99 12.78 1.22
N LEU A 79 20.32 12.17 2.19
CA LEU A 79 18.90 11.84 2.13
C LEU A 79 18.10 12.77 3.04
N ASP A 80 17.15 13.50 2.48
CA ASP A 80 16.15 14.23 3.24
C ASP A 80 14.97 13.29 3.56
N TRP A 81 14.90 12.84 4.82
CA TRP A 81 13.85 11.94 5.29
C TRP A 81 12.47 12.57 5.37
N ALA A 82 12.38 13.90 5.50
CA ALA A 82 11.10 14.59 5.60
C ALA A 82 10.49 14.86 4.22
N ALA A 83 11.34 14.99 3.19
CA ALA A 83 10.92 15.16 1.80
C ALA A 83 10.69 13.85 1.04
N LEU A 84 11.11 12.71 1.60
CA LEU A 84 10.89 11.36 1.07
C LEU A 84 9.55 10.78 1.53
#